data_AF-A0A7S0TC13-F1
#
_entry.id   AF-A0A7S0TC13-F1
#
_cell.length_a   1.000
_cell.length_b   1.000
_cell.length_c   1.000
_cell.angle_alpha   90.00
_cell.angle_beta   90.00
_cell.angle_gamma   90.00
#
_symmetry.space_group_name_H-M   'P 1'
#
loop_
_entity.id
_entity.type
_entity.pdbx_description
1 polymer ?
#
loop_
_entity_poly.entity_id
_entity_poly.type
_entity_poly.pdbx_seq_one_letter_code
_entity_poly.pdbx_strand_id
1 'polypeptide(L)'
;AAKMRMQTTVGAIDLGSTTNNNSNENNNNPKSRRFLSSQAPSSVTFEKMESDKRYQPTTGVPESLFDKNVTSEFDIAGQFREGRAAYLDMSATTPVDPRVFDAMAPYMVGSYGNPHSKTHAFGWEAEASVETARAQIAALISGDLDKEEEPTDGKKRRKRGVDPKEIIFTSGATESNNLSIKGAAHFYKKRGKHIITTQTEHKCVLDSCRSLEMEGYDVTYLPVQQATGRVDMDELKAAVRDDTILVSVMAVNNEIGTLQPLKEIGELCRSRKIVFHCDAAQMLGKMPIDVDEFKIDLMSMSSHKVYGPKGIGALYVRRRPRIRLEPIFSGGGQERGLRSGTLPHALCVGFGAACAIAAKEQEFDHEWIEYLSEKLRKGIEDNIPEVVRNGDPEHNYPGCL
;
A
#
# COMPACT_ATOMS: atom_id res chain seq x y z
N ALA A 1 -34.40 -23.45 -12.95
CA ALA A 1 -34.63 -22.87 -11.61
C ALA A 1 -34.44 -23.97 -10.57
N ALA A 2 -33.26 -24.07 -9.96
CA ALA A 2 -33.00 -25.02 -8.87
C ALA A 2 -32.58 -24.22 -7.64
N LYS A 3 -33.50 -24.09 -6.68
CA LYS A 3 -33.23 -23.51 -5.35
C LYS A 3 -32.51 -24.58 -4.53
N MET A 4 -31.21 -24.39 -4.29
CA MET A 4 -30.49 -25.16 -3.29
C MET A 4 -30.77 -24.50 -1.92
N ARG A 5 -31.66 -25.13 -1.12
CA ARG A 5 -31.86 -24.79 0.30
C ARG A 5 -30.84 -25.58 1.11
N MET A 6 -29.87 -24.91 1.74
CA MET A 6 -29.15 -25.49 2.86
C MET A 6 -30.00 -25.31 4.13
N GLN A 7 -30.53 -26.41 4.65
CA GLN A 7 -31.07 -26.49 6.01
C GLN A 7 -29.89 -26.66 6.97
N THR A 8 -29.67 -25.71 7.86
CA THR A 8 -28.83 -25.88 9.05
C THR A 8 -29.69 -26.39 10.21
N THR A 9 -29.58 -27.68 10.49
CA THR A 9 -30.12 -28.28 11.72
C THR A 9 -29.13 -27.95 12.84
N VAL A 10 -29.48 -26.99 13.70
CA VAL A 10 -28.73 -26.74 14.95
C VAL A 10 -29.29 -27.68 16.01
N GLY A 11 -28.58 -28.78 16.27
CA GLY A 11 -28.82 -29.61 17.45
C GLY A 11 -28.30 -28.89 18.69
N ALA A 12 -29.20 -28.50 19.59
CA ALA A 12 -28.84 -27.99 20.91
C ALA A 12 -28.15 -29.12 21.71
N ILE A 13 -26.90 -28.90 22.12
CA ILE A 13 -26.23 -29.73 23.11
C ILE A 13 -26.45 -29.05 24.46
N ASP A 14 -27.29 -29.69 25.25
CA ASP A 14 -27.57 -29.37 26.65
C ASP A 14 -26.37 -29.84 27.51
N LEU A 15 -25.65 -28.90 28.13
CA LEU A 15 -24.62 -29.22 29.13
C LEU A 15 -25.16 -28.87 30.50
N GLY A 16 -25.77 -29.89 31.11
CA GLY A 16 -26.34 -29.85 32.44
C GLY A 16 -25.35 -29.46 33.53
N SER A 17 -25.88 -28.68 34.47
CA SER A 17 -25.31 -28.36 35.77
C SER A 17 -24.95 -29.61 36.57
N THR A 18 -23.70 -29.70 37.03
CA THR A 18 -23.34 -30.53 38.19
C THR A 18 -22.43 -29.74 39.11
N THR A 19 -22.96 -29.45 40.29
CA THR A 19 -22.26 -29.03 41.49
C THR A 19 -21.40 -30.18 42.02
N ASN A 20 -20.14 -29.92 42.38
CA ASN A 20 -19.53 -30.64 43.51
C ASN A 20 -18.38 -29.83 44.13
N ASN A 21 -18.51 -29.62 45.44
CA ASN A 21 -17.45 -29.20 46.35
C ASN A 21 -16.39 -30.30 46.46
N ASN A 22 -15.11 -29.94 46.48
CA ASN A 22 -14.20 -30.38 47.54
C ASN A 22 -12.84 -29.65 47.50
N SER A 23 -12.42 -29.30 48.71
CA SER A 23 -11.13 -28.80 49.16
C SER A 23 -9.96 -29.76 48.89
N ASN A 24 -8.81 -29.23 48.49
CA ASN A 24 -7.53 -29.45 49.19
C ASN A 24 -6.36 -28.65 48.57
N GLU A 25 -5.57 -28.08 49.46
CA GLU A 25 -4.25 -27.48 49.22
C GLU A 25 -3.25 -28.53 48.73
N ASN A 26 -2.41 -28.19 47.73
CA ASN A 26 -0.96 -28.18 47.90
C ASN A 26 -0.19 -27.66 46.68
N ASN A 27 0.83 -26.87 47.03
CA ASN A 27 1.95 -26.36 46.24
C ASN A 27 2.47 -27.26 45.10
N ASN A 28 2.61 -26.70 43.90
CA ASN A 28 3.82 -26.82 43.09
C ASN A 28 3.86 -25.80 41.95
N ASN A 29 4.84 -24.89 42.04
CA ASN A 29 5.11 -23.84 41.07
C ASN A 29 6.09 -24.36 40.01
N PRO A 30 5.73 -24.29 38.71
CA PRO A 30 6.68 -23.79 37.74
C PRO A 30 6.04 -22.79 36.78
N LYS A 31 6.66 -21.60 36.68
CA LYS A 31 6.58 -20.59 35.61
C LYS A 31 5.74 -21.00 34.39
N SER A 32 4.44 -20.70 34.39
CA SER A 32 3.63 -20.74 33.17
C SER A 32 3.51 -19.33 32.60
N ARG A 33 4.09 -19.14 31.40
CA ARG A 33 3.76 -18.01 30.53
C ARG A 33 2.25 -18.04 30.31
N ARG A 34 1.52 -17.03 30.78
CA ARG A 34 0.12 -16.81 30.40
C ARG A 34 0.07 -16.57 28.89
N PHE A 35 -0.22 -17.62 28.13
CA PHE A 35 -0.76 -17.45 26.79
C PHE A 35 -2.12 -16.79 26.95
N LEU A 36 -2.25 -15.53 26.52
CA LEU A 36 -3.53 -14.90 26.28
C LEU A 36 -4.30 -15.78 25.28
N SER A 37 -5.43 -16.34 25.71
CA SER A 37 -6.26 -17.17 24.85
C SER A 37 -6.73 -16.34 23.64
N SER A 38 -6.36 -16.79 22.45
CA SER A 38 -6.60 -16.12 21.17
C SER A 38 -8.00 -16.38 20.63
N GLN A 39 -9.04 -16.27 21.46
CA GLN A 39 -10.41 -16.37 20.95
C GLN A 39 -10.94 -14.99 20.52
N ALA A 40 -11.52 -14.96 19.32
CA ALA A 40 -12.19 -13.78 18.79
C ALA A 40 -13.39 -13.39 19.68
N PRO A 41 -13.63 -12.09 19.94
CA PRO A 41 -14.77 -11.61 20.72
C PRO A 41 -16.12 -11.98 20.11
N SER A 42 -17.12 -12.14 20.98
CA SER A 42 -18.53 -12.30 20.63
C SER A 42 -19.41 -11.04 20.78
N SER A 43 -18.95 -9.92 21.38
CA SER A 43 -19.72 -8.65 21.41
C SER A 43 -18.91 -7.43 21.90
N VAL A 44 -19.44 -6.21 21.63
CA VAL A 44 -18.85 -4.88 21.89
C VAL A 44 -19.84 -4.01 22.68
N THR A 45 -19.42 -3.24 23.70
CA THR A 45 -20.29 -2.35 24.52
C THR A 45 -19.64 -0.99 24.86
N PHE A 46 -20.45 0.08 24.93
CA PHE A 46 -20.05 1.51 24.89
C PHE A 46 -20.08 2.30 26.21
N GLU A 47 -20.74 1.79 27.25
CA GLU A 47 -21.21 2.63 28.37
C GLU A 47 -20.13 3.28 29.24
N LYS A 48 -18.85 2.92 29.09
CA LYS A 48 -17.75 3.40 29.95
C LYS A 48 -16.82 4.45 29.36
N MET A 49 -16.87 4.73 28.04
CA MET A 49 -15.88 5.60 27.40
C MET A 49 -16.13 7.10 27.69
N GLU A 50 -17.39 7.53 27.73
CA GLU A 50 -17.76 8.92 28.06
C GLU A 50 -17.41 9.32 29.50
N SER A 51 -17.36 8.36 30.43
CA SER A 51 -17.10 8.60 31.85
C SER A 51 -15.64 8.38 32.27
N ASP A 52 -14.77 7.85 31.40
CA ASP A 52 -13.36 7.63 31.69
C ASP A 52 -12.55 8.93 31.51
N LYS A 53 -12.06 9.47 32.64
CA LYS A 53 -11.29 10.71 32.69
C LYS A 53 -10.01 10.68 31.84
N ARG A 54 -9.49 9.51 31.45
CA ARG A 54 -8.32 9.38 30.55
C ARG A 54 -8.65 9.69 29.09
N TYR A 55 -9.92 9.64 28.70
CA TYR A 55 -10.38 9.80 27.32
C TYR A 55 -11.16 11.10 27.09
N GLN A 56 -11.18 12.00 28.08
CA GLN A 56 -11.73 13.34 27.93
C GLN A 56 -10.89 14.12 26.90
N PRO A 57 -11.47 14.56 25.75
CA PRO A 57 -10.74 15.35 24.77
C PRO A 57 -10.25 16.65 25.43
N THR A 58 -8.95 16.84 25.54
CA THR A 58 -8.36 18.02 26.21
C THR A 58 -8.30 19.27 25.34
N THR A 59 -8.64 19.15 24.05
CA THR A 59 -8.64 20.23 23.06
C THR A 59 -9.79 20.02 22.08
N GLY A 60 -10.57 21.06 21.80
CA GLY A 60 -11.59 21.01 20.74
C GLY A 60 -10.94 20.79 19.37
N VAL A 61 -11.57 19.95 18.54
CA VAL A 61 -11.20 19.82 17.12
C VAL A 61 -11.66 21.11 16.41
N PRO A 62 -10.83 21.75 15.57
CA PRO A 62 -11.24 22.92 14.80
C PRO A 62 -12.53 22.68 14.02
N GLU A 63 -13.52 23.56 14.17
CA GLU A 63 -14.82 23.44 13.49
C GLU A 63 -14.69 23.37 11.96
N SER A 64 -13.64 23.98 11.39
CA SER A 64 -13.33 23.96 9.97
C SER A 64 -12.95 22.58 9.41
N LEU A 65 -12.52 21.64 10.25
CA LEU A 65 -12.18 20.28 9.84
C LEU A 65 -13.41 19.35 9.78
N PHE A 66 -14.57 19.81 10.26
CA PHE A 66 -15.84 19.08 10.12
C PHE A 66 -16.59 19.58 8.89
N ASP A 67 -16.05 19.37 7.69
CA ASP A 67 -16.82 19.68 6.49
C ASP A 67 -18.04 18.73 6.40
N LYS A 68 -19.22 19.32 6.21
CA LYS A 68 -20.54 18.70 6.41
C LYS A 68 -20.97 17.80 5.24
N ASN A 69 -20.10 17.57 4.27
CA ASN A 69 -20.43 16.89 3.00
C ASN A 69 -19.91 15.45 2.90
N VAL A 70 -19.18 14.95 3.89
CA VAL A 70 -18.79 13.53 3.94
C VAL A 70 -19.88 12.75 4.68
N THR A 71 -20.97 12.42 3.98
CA THR A 71 -21.98 11.50 4.52
C THR A 71 -21.47 10.07 4.37
N SER A 72 -20.88 9.52 5.42
CA SER A 72 -20.67 8.08 5.52
C SER A 72 -21.96 7.41 5.97
N GLU A 73 -22.57 6.55 5.16
CA GLU A 73 -23.65 5.65 5.57
C GLU A 73 -23.16 4.52 6.51
N PHE A 74 -21.85 4.47 6.78
CA PHE A 74 -21.20 3.51 7.65
C PHE A 74 -20.58 4.20 8.87
N ASP A 75 -21.01 3.83 10.07
CA ASP A 75 -20.42 4.28 11.33
C ASP A 75 -19.61 3.14 11.98
N ILE A 76 -18.33 3.41 12.26
CA ILE A 76 -17.44 2.50 13.02
C ILE A 76 -17.52 2.80 14.54
N ALA A 77 -18.20 3.88 14.95
CA ALA A 77 -18.57 4.12 16.33
C ALA A 77 -19.44 2.94 16.80
N GLY A 78 -18.81 2.00 17.49
CA GLY A 78 -19.42 0.67 17.58
C GLY A 78 -18.44 -0.46 17.86
N GLN A 79 -17.17 -0.31 17.48
CA GLN A 79 -16.21 -1.42 17.46
C GLN A 79 -15.09 -1.34 18.51
N PHE A 80 -15.30 -0.63 19.61
CA PHE A 80 -14.32 -0.48 20.69
C PHE A 80 -14.47 -1.56 21.75
N ARG A 81 -13.45 -2.43 21.88
CA ARG A 81 -13.34 -3.36 23.02
C ARG A 81 -12.73 -2.61 24.21
N GLU A 82 -13.38 -2.69 25.36
CA GLU A 82 -12.82 -2.16 26.62
C GLU A 82 -11.40 -2.71 26.84
N GLY A 83 -10.44 -1.83 27.11
CA GLY A 83 -9.03 -2.20 27.35
C GLY A 83 -8.15 -2.41 26.11
N ARG A 84 -8.64 -2.16 24.88
CA ARG A 84 -7.80 -2.22 23.68
C ARG A 84 -6.98 -0.93 23.51
N ALA A 85 -5.69 -1.07 23.22
CA ALA A 85 -4.80 0.06 22.96
C ALA A 85 -5.18 0.79 21.65
N ALA A 86 -4.86 2.09 21.57
CA ALA A 86 -4.93 2.85 20.32
C ALA A 86 -3.99 2.24 19.27
N TYR A 87 -4.44 2.18 18.02
CA TYR A 87 -3.65 1.62 16.92
C TYR A 87 -2.90 2.74 16.18
N LEU A 88 -1.64 2.97 16.55
CA LEU A 88 -0.75 3.96 15.97
C LEU A 88 0.34 3.29 15.10
N ASP A 89 -0.07 2.32 14.29
CA ASP A 89 0.82 1.49 13.47
C ASP A 89 0.28 1.31 12.03
N MET A 90 -0.33 2.37 11.50
CA MET A 90 -0.94 2.36 10.16
C MET A 90 0.10 2.12 9.04
N SER A 91 1.37 2.46 9.29
CA SER A 91 2.48 2.17 8.37
C SER A 91 2.72 0.66 8.19
N ALA A 92 2.45 -0.17 9.21
CA ALA A 92 2.51 -1.63 9.08
C ALA A 92 1.33 -2.16 8.28
N THR A 93 0.10 -1.76 8.64
CA THR A 93 -1.11 -2.03 7.85
C THR A 93 -2.26 -1.15 8.29
N THR A 94 -3.18 -0.89 7.37
CA THR A 94 -4.46 -0.25 7.70
C THR A 94 -5.58 -1.29 7.89
N PRO A 95 -6.69 -0.93 8.57
CA PRO A 95 -7.95 -1.65 8.44
C PRO A 95 -8.47 -1.57 6.99
N VAL A 96 -9.41 -2.46 6.63
CA VAL A 96 -10.15 -2.33 5.36
C VAL A 96 -11.27 -1.33 5.58
N ASP A 97 -11.40 -0.34 4.70
CA ASP A 97 -12.52 0.61 4.72
C ASP A 97 -13.85 -0.15 4.51
N PRO A 98 -14.91 0.12 5.29
CA PRO A 98 -16.19 -0.56 5.12
C PRO A 98 -16.76 -0.50 3.70
N ARG A 99 -16.58 0.63 3.00
CA ARG A 99 -17.02 0.82 1.60
C ARG A 99 -16.21 -0.05 0.64
N VAL A 100 -14.94 -0.31 0.96
CA VAL A 100 -14.11 -1.27 0.23
C VAL A 100 -14.62 -2.69 0.45
N PHE A 101 -14.92 -3.06 1.70
CA PHE A 101 -15.48 -4.38 1.99
C PHE A 101 -16.82 -4.61 1.28
N ASP A 102 -17.71 -3.62 1.30
CA ASP A 102 -19.00 -3.67 0.60
C ASP A 102 -18.82 -3.90 -0.90
N ALA A 103 -17.89 -3.18 -1.54
CA ALA A 103 -17.56 -3.40 -2.95
C ALA A 103 -17.02 -4.81 -3.25
N MET A 104 -16.33 -5.44 -2.30
CA MET A 104 -15.78 -6.79 -2.46
C MET A 104 -16.83 -7.90 -2.27
N ALA A 105 -17.77 -7.71 -1.34
CA ALA A 105 -18.66 -8.77 -0.85
C ALA A 105 -19.46 -9.50 -1.95
N PRO A 106 -20.02 -8.84 -2.99
CA PRO A 106 -20.75 -9.52 -4.06
C PRO A 106 -19.93 -10.55 -4.82
N TYR A 107 -18.62 -10.32 -4.97
CA TYR A 107 -17.71 -11.17 -5.74
C TYR A 107 -17.22 -12.39 -4.96
N MET A 108 -17.45 -12.42 -3.65
CA MET A 108 -17.12 -13.55 -2.78
C MET A 108 -18.26 -14.58 -2.70
N VAL A 109 -19.49 -14.17 -2.99
CA VAL A 109 -20.69 -15.02 -2.82
C VAL A 109 -21.43 -15.25 -4.14
N GLY A 110 -21.76 -14.17 -4.87
CA GLY A 110 -22.60 -14.22 -6.06
C GLY A 110 -21.80 -14.28 -7.36
N SER A 111 -20.95 -13.27 -7.60
CA SER A 111 -20.16 -13.15 -8.84
C SER A 111 -18.75 -13.73 -8.66
N TYR A 112 -18.67 -15.03 -8.44
CA TYR A 112 -17.44 -15.77 -8.08
C TYR A 112 -16.65 -16.33 -9.29
N GLY A 113 -17.00 -15.94 -10.52
CA GLY A 113 -16.39 -16.48 -11.73
C GLY A 113 -14.88 -16.24 -11.84
N ASN A 114 -14.20 -17.06 -12.63
CA ASN A 114 -12.80 -16.84 -12.96
C ASN A 114 -12.71 -15.79 -14.10
N PRO A 115 -11.99 -14.66 -13.92
CA PRO A 115 -11.89 -13.61 -14.96
C PRO A 115 -11.19 -14.08 -16.25
N HIS A 116 -10.54 -15.25 -16.24
CA HIS A 116 -9.92 -15.84 -17.43
C HIS A 116 -10.87 -16.75 -18.22
N SER A 117 -12.08 -17.03 -17.71
CA SER A 117 -13.10 -17.81 -18.42
C SER A 117 -13.77 -16.98 -19.52
N LYS A 118 -13.40 -17.24 -20.78
CA LYS A 118 -13.85 -16.45 -21.94
C LYS A 118 -15.23 -16.86 -22.50
N THR A 119 -15.83 -17.95 -22.03
CA THR A 119 -16.97 -18.59 -22.71
C THR A 119 -18.33 -18.46 -22.02
N HIS A 120 -18.41 -17.82 -20.84
CA HIS A 120 -19.65 -17.71 -20.08
C HIS A 120 -19.74 -16.44 -19.25
N ALA A 121 -20.97 -16.02 -18.91
CA ALA A 121 -21.26 -14.77 -18.21
C ALA A 121 -20.47 -14.58 -16.90
N PHE A 122 -20.33 -15.61 -16.06
CA PHE A 122 -19.55 -15.50 -14.82
C PHE A 122 -18.11 -15.04 -15.04
N GLY A 123 -17.47 -15.42 -16.15
CA GLY A 123 -16.11 -15.00 -16.46
C GLY A 123 -16.06 -13.58 -17.00
N TRP A 124 -17.04 -13.19 -17.83
CA TRP A 124 -17.15 -11.83 -18.36
C TRP A 124 -17.44 -10.79 -17.27
N GLU A 125 -18.31 -11.13 -16.31
CA GLU A 125 -18.60 -10.29 -15.13
C GLU A 125 -17.34 -10.10 -14.25
N ALA A 126 -16.61 -11.18 -13.99
CA ALA A 126 -15.36 -11.14 -13.25
C ALA A 126 -14.29 -10.31 -13.99
N GLU A 127 -14.12 -10.50 -15.30
CA GLU A 127 -13.20 -9.72 -16.14
C GLU A 127 -13.55 -8.21 -16.10
N ALA A 128 -14.83 -7.86 -16.24
CA ALA A 128 -15.29 -6.47 -16.18
C ALA A 128 -15.01 -5.81 -14.82
N SER A 129 -15.16 -6.55 -13.72
CA SER A 129 -14.85 -6.06 -12.37
C SER A 129 -13.35 -5.78 -12.18
N VAL A 130 -12.49 -6.65 -12.72
CA VAL A 130 -11.03 -6.48 -12.69
C VAL A 130 -10.61 -5.26 -13.51
N GLU A 131 -11.18 -5.07 -14.71
CA GLU A 131 -10.83 -3.94 -15.55
C GLU A 131 -11.33 -2.60 -14.99
N THR A 132 -12.48 -2.59 -14.30
CA THR A 132 -12.94 -1.43 -13.53
C THR A 132 -11.94 -1.06 -12.43
N ALA A 133 -11.51 -2.05 -11.64
CA ALA A 133 -10.53 -1.83 -10.58
C ALA A 133 -9.18 -1.33 -11.15
N ARG A 134 -8.75 -1.89 -12.27
CA ARG A 134 -7.54 -1.48 -12.97
C ARG A 134 -7.61 -0.02 -13.40
N ALA A 135 -8.76 0.43 -13.88
CA ALA A 135 -8.99 1.82 -14.26
C ALA A 135 -8.98 2.77 -13.05
N GLN A 136 -9.55 2.36 -11.92
CA GLN A 136 -9.53 3.15 -10.68
C GLN A 136 -8.09 3.35 -10.15
N ILE A 137 -7.28 2.28 -10.16
CA ILE A 137 -5.85 2.37 -9.78
C ILE A 137 -5.09 3.29 -10.74
N ALA A 138 -5.30 3.13 -12.05
CA ALA A 138 -4.66 3.97 -13.06
C ALA A 138 -5.02 5.45 -12.92
N ALA A 139 -6.28 5.76 -12.63
CA ALA A 139 -6.75 7.13 -12.43
C ALA A 139 -6.02 7.83 -11.28
N LEU A 140 -5.87 7.14 -10.13
CA LEU A 140 -5.22 7.71 -8.94
C LEU A 140 -3.76 8.14 -9.19
N ILE A 141 -3.04 7.46 -10.08
CA ILE A 141 -1.61 7.75 -10.36
C ILE A 141 -1.39 8.56 -11.66
N SER A 142 -2.47 9.01 -12.31
CA SER A 142 -2.41 9.76 -13.58
C SER A 142 -2.15 11.24 -13.40
N GLY A 143 -2.17 11.76 -12.18
CA GLY A 143 -2.08 13.19 -11.88
C GLY A 143 -3.25 13.99 -12.46
N ASP A 144 -3.04 15.31 -12.54
CA ASP A 144 -3.99 16.25 -13.13
C ASP A 144 -3.97 16.15 -14.66
N LEU A 145 -5.08 15.68 -15.24
CA LEU A 145 -5.25 15.47 -16.67
C LEU A 145 -5.50 16.78 -17.44
N ASP A 146 -5.84 17.87 -16.75
CA ASP A 146 -6.23 19.16 -17.36
C ASP A 146 -5.07 20.14 -17.51
N LYS A 147 -3.92 19.87 -16.87
CA LYS A 147 -2.69 20.66 -17.04
C LYS A 147 -2.17 20.59 -18.48
N GLU A 148 -2.08 21.75 -19.13
CA GLU A 148 -1.54 21.90 -20.50
C GLU A 148 -0.12 21.32 -20.61
N GLU A 149 0.12 20.56 -21.69
CA GLU A 149 1.43 19.97 -21.95
C GLU A 149 2.37 21.00 -22.57
N GLU A 150 3.58 21.15 -22.02
CA GLU A 150 4.63 21.94 -22.68
C GLU A 150 4.98 21.36 -24.07
N PRO A 151 5.16 22.21 -25.10
CA PRO A 151 5.46 21.75 -26.44
C PRO A 151 6.83 21.07 -26.49
N THR A 152 6.89 19.86 -27.08
CA THR A 152 8.15 19.13 -27.31
C THR A 152 8.35 18.78 -28.78
N ASP A 153 9.61 18.88 -29.21
CA ASP A 153 10.17 18.74 -30.57
C ASP A 153 9.67 17.51 -31.36
N GLY A 154 8.53 17.64 -32.04
CA GLY A 154 8.16 16.87 -33.25
C GLY A 154 7.96 15.34 -33.12
N LYS A 155 8.02 14.74 -31.92
CA LYS A 155 7.83 13.29 -31.73
C LYS A 155 6.38 12.96 -31.34
N LYS A 156 5.85 11.82 -31.82
CA LYS A 156 4.50 11.30 -31.46
C LYS A 156 4.33 11.26 -29.93
N ARG A 157 3.47 12.14 -29.39
CA ARG A 157 3.14 12.30 -27.97
C ARG A 157 2.61 10.99 -27.34
N ARG A 158 3.01 10.73 -26.10
CA ARG A 158 2.20 9.93 -25.16
C ARG A 158 1.13 10.89 -24.64
N LYS A 159 -0.15 10.55 -24.78
CA LYS A 159 -1.24 11.27 -24.10
C LYS A 159 -0.97 11.16 -22.59
N ARG A 160 -0.99 12.29 -21.86
CA ARG A 160 -0.86 12.30 -20.40
C ARG A 160 -1.88 11.36 -19.75
N GLY A 161 -1.47 10.73 -18.65
CA GLY A 161 -2.28 9.80 -17.89
C GLY A 161 -1.91 8.34 -18.12
N VAL A 162 -2.43 7.49 -17.26
CA VAL A 162 -2.11 6.06 -17.24
C VAL A 162 -3.18 5.28 -17.97
N ASP A 163 -2.77 4.56 -19.01
CA ASP A 163 -3.64 3.57 -19.63
C ASP A 163 -3.83 2.43 -18.61
N PRO A 164 -5.06 1.97 -18.29
CA PRO A 164 -5.26 0.86 -17.35
C PRO A 164 -4.40 -0.36 -17.71
N LYS A 165 -4.13 -0.54 -19.00
CA LYS A 165 -3.24 -1.54 -19.56
C LYS A 165 -1.77 -1.46 -19.09
N GLU A 166 -1.38 -0.41 -18.37
CA GLU A 166 -0.06 -0.26 -17.75
C GLU A 166 -0.03 -0.83 -16.32
N ILE A 167 -1.18 -1.09 -15.72
CA ILE A 167 -1.29 -1.67 -14.37
C ILE A 167 -1.28 -3.20 -14.48
N ILE A 168 -0.41 -3.85 -13.71
CA ILE A 168 -0.24 -5.29 -13.59
C ILE A 168 -0.57 -5.68 -12.15
N PHE A 169 -1.56 -6.53 -11.92
CA PHE A 169 -1.90 -7.01 -10.58
C PHE A 169 -0.86 -8.01 -10.07
N THR A 170 -0.53 -7.90 -8.78
CA THR A 170 0.39 -8.77 -8.04
C THR A 170 -0.21 -9.11 -6.68
N SER A 171 0.43 -9.96 -5.87
CA SER A 171 -0.01 -10.24 -4.50
C SER A 171 0.32 -9.14 -3.47
N GLY A 172 1.04 -8.09 -3.87
CA GLY A 172 1.42 -6.99 -2.98
C GLY A 172 2.64 -6.21 -3.48
N ALA A 173 3.04 -5.18 -2.74
CA ALA A 173 4.25 -4.41 -3.07
C ALA A 173 5.53 -5.26 -3.05
N THR A 174 5.64 -6.26 -2.16
CA THR A 174 6.78 -7.18 -2.14
C THR A 174 6.98 -7.91 -3.46
N GLU A 175 5.89 -8.43 -4.06
CA GLU A 175 5.94 -9.07 -5.37
C GLU A 175 6.24 -8.04 -6.47
N SER A 176 5.62 -6.86 -6.39
CA SER A 176 5.80 -5.77 -7.36
C SER A 176 7.25 -5.26 -7.41
N ASN A 177 7.88 -5.08 -6.25
CA ASN A 177 9.29 -4.70 -6.15
C ASN A 177 10.21 -5.79 -6.72
N ASN A 178 9.95 -7.06 -6.40
CA ASN A 178 10.70 -8.18 -6.97
C ASN A 178 10.59 -8.19 -8.49
N LEU A 179 9.37 -8.11 -9.03
CA LEU A 179 9.12 -8.11 -10.48
C LEU A 179 9.75 -6.92 -11.19
N SER A 180 9.68 -5.73 -10.57
CA SER A 180 10.30 -4.53 -11.11
C SER A 180 11.82 -4.67 -11.19
N ILE A 181 12.45 -5.05 -10.09
CA ILE A 181 13.91 -5.06 -9.97
C ILE A 181 14.51 -6.23 -10.75
N LYS A 182 14.08 -7.45 -10.45
CA LYS A 182 14.62 -8.66 -11.10
C LYS A 182 14.21 -8.71 -12.56
N GLY A 183 12.94 -8.40 -12.85
CA GLY A 183 12.44 -8.41 -14.22
C GLY A 183 13.11 -7.36 -15.11
N ALA A 184 13.40 -6.16 -14.61
CA ALA A 184 14.14 -5.16 -15.37
C ALA A 184 15.62 -5.55 -15.51
N ALA A 185 16.27 -5.98 -14.43
CA ALA A 185 17.66 -6.41 -14.43
C ALA A 185 17.89 -7.50 -15.49
N HIS A 186 17.10 -8.57 -15.44
CA HIS A 186 17.21 -9.70 -16.36
C HIS A 186 16.92 -9.32 -17.81
N PHE A 187 15.90 -8.47 -18.05
CA PHE A 187 15.56 -8.02 -19.40
C PHE A 187 16.64 -7.13 -20.02
N TYR A 188 17.20 -6.20 -19.24
CA TYR A 188 18.17 -5.21 -19.73
C TYR A 188 19.64 -5.61 -19.55
N LYS A 189 19.94 -6.83 -19.07
CA LYS A 189 21.30 -7.35 -18.80
C LYS A 189 22.34 -7.18 -19.92
N LYS A 190 21.90 -7.08 -21.18
CA LYS A 190 22.78 -6.86 -22.34
C LYS A 190 23.29 -5.41 -22.43
N ARG A 191 22.61 -4.45 -21.81
CA ARG A 191 23.01 -3.04 -21.76
C ARG A 191 24.01 -2.75 -20.65
N GLY A 192 23.97 -3.55 -19.59
CA GLY A 192 24.79 -3.37 -18.40
C GLY A 192 24.26 -4.20 -17.25
N LYS A 193 24.98 -4.18 -16.14
CA LYS A 193 24.66 -4.94 -14.93
C LYS A 193 24.74 -4.11 -13.65
N HIS A 194 24.79 -2.79 -13.79
CA HIS A 194 24.83 -1.89 -12.64
C HIS A 194 23.42 -1.41 -12.25
N ILE A 195 23.12 -1.51 -10.96
CA ILE A 195 21.86 -1.08 -10.34
C ILE A 195 22.19 -0.12 -9.22
N ILE A 196 21.41 0.95 -9.08
CA ILE A 196 21.54 1.89 -7.97
C ILE A 196 20.28 1.83 -7.12
N THR A 197 20.44 1.78 -5.80
CA THR A 197 19.34 1.90 -4.85
C THR A 197 19.80 2.62 -3.59
N THR A 198 18.93 2.82 -2.60
CA THR A 198 19.28 3.50 -1.34
C THR A 198 19.47 2.50 -0.21
N GLN A 199 20.25 2.85 0.82
CA GLN A 199 20.40 2.04 2.03
C GLN A 199 19.10 1.94 2.86
N THR A 200 18.18 2.87 2.65
CA THR A 200 16.94 3.02 3.42
C THR A 200 15.71 2.43 2.72
N GLU A 201 15.87 1.73 1.60
CA GLU A 201 14.74 1.05 0.95
C GLU A 201 14.11 -0.01 1.84
N HIS A 202 12.85 -0.34 1.57
CA HIS A 202 12.20 -1.48 2.19
C HIS A 202 12.94 -2.80 1.87
N LYS A 203 12.92 -3.75 2.81
CA LYS A 203 13.70 -5.01 2.73
C LYS A 203 13.51 -5.78 1.43
N CYS A 204 12.30 -5.80 0.85
CA CYS A 204 12.08 -6.53 -0.40
C CYS A 204 12.82 -5.93 -1.61
N VAL A 205 13.17 -4.64 -1.61
CA VAL A 205 14.07 -4.03 -2.61
C VAL A 205 15.51 -4.43 -2.32
N LEU A 206 15.97 -4.25 -1.07
CA LEU A 206 17.33 -4.58 -0.65
C LEU A 206 17.67 -6.07 -0.84
N ASP A 207 16.76 -6.97 -0.49
CA ASP A 207 16.89 -8.42 -0.69
C ASP A 207 16.84 -8.80 -2.18
N SER A 208 16.02 -8.10 -2.98
CA SER A 208 16.02 -8.33 -4.43
C SER A 208 17.34 -7.94 -5.06
N CYS A 209 17.93 -6.83 -4.63
CA CYS A 209 19.25 -6.39 -5.08
C CYS A 209 20.35 -7.36 -4.62
N ARG A 210 20.34 -7.79 -3.35
CA ARG A 210 21.28 -8.81 -2.84
C ARG A 210 21.20 -10.14 -3.59
N SER A 211 19.99 -10.54 -3.98
CA SER A 211 19.78 -11.71 -4.85
C SER A 211 20.46 -11.53 -6.20
N LEU A 212 20.36 -10.34 -6.81
CA LEU A 212 20.99 -10.05 -8.09
C LEU A 212 22.52 -9.94 -7.99
N GLU A 213 23.07 -9.48 -6.86
CA GLU A 213 24.53 -9.51 -6.62
C GLU A 213 25.07 -10.94 -6.72
N MET A 214 24.34 -11.94 -6.18
CA MET A 214 24.70 -13.36 -6.31
C MET A 214 24.61 -13.87 -7.76
N GLU A 215 23.86 -13.18 -8.63
CA GLU A 215 23.76 -13.45 -10.07
C GLU A 215 24.80 -12.66 -10.89
N GLY A 216 25.71 -11.93 -10.22
CA GLY A 216 26.79 -11.16 -10.81
C GLY A 216 26.36 -9.79 -11.35
N TYR A 217 25.32 -9.18 -10.78
CA TYR A 217 25.05 -7.75 -10.92
C TYR A 217 25.89 -6.96 -9.91
N ASP A 218 26.15 -5.70 -10.23
CA ASP A 218 26.81 -4.77 -9.33
C ASP A 218 25.76 -3.78 -8.80
N VAL A 219 25.66 -3.63 -7.47
CA VAL A 219 24.65 -2.80 -6.83
C VAL A 219 25.31 -1.71 -5.99
N THR A 220 25.04 -0.45 -6.33
CA THR A 220 25.38 0.69 -5.47
C THR A 220 24.24 0.95 -4.50
N TYR A 221 24.52 0.82 -3.20
CA TYR A 221 23.61 1.22 -2.11
C TYR A 221 23.98 2.63 -1.62
N LEU A 222 23.35 3.64 -2.21
CA LEU A 222 23.59 5.04 -1.87
C LEU A 222 23.23 5.32 -0.41
N PRO A 223 24.09 6.03 0.33
CA PRO A 223 23.68 6.60 1.60
C PRO A 223 22.62 7.69 1.34
N VAL A 224 22.00 8.13 2.43
CA VAL A 224 21.06 9.25 2.41
C VAL A 224 21.64 10.37 3.28
N GLN A 225 21.17 11.60 3.04
CA GLN A 225 21.50 12.73 3.88
C GLN A 225 21.14 12.42 5.34
N GLN A 226 22.12 12.46 6.23
CA GLN A 226 21.94 12.02 7.61
C GLN A 226 20.89 12.83 8.37
N ALA A 227 20.72 14.11 8.04
CA ALA A 227 19.75 14.99 8.68
C ALA A 227 18.30 14.74 8.25
N THR A 228 18.07 14.36 6.99
CA THR A 228 16.73 14.36 6.38
C THR A 228 16.28 12.99 5.91
N GLY A 229 17.20 12.04 5.70
CA GLY A 229 16.90 10.76 5.04
C GLY A 229 16.67 10.88 3.54
N ARG A 230 16.89 12.06 2.93
CA ARG A 230 16.71 12.28 1.49
C ARG A 230 17.94 11.84 0.69
N VAL A 231 17.71 11.42 -0.54
CA VAL A 231 18.77 11.14 -1.52
C VAL A 231 19.50 12.43 -1.86
N ASP A 232 20.82 12.38 -1.81
CA ASP A 232 21.67 13.43 -2.37
C ASP A 232 21.76 13.26 -3.89
N MET A 233 21.28 14.26 -4.63
CA MET A 233 21.23 14.21 -6.09
C MET A 233 22.61 14.29 -6.73
N ASP A 234 23.61 14.88 -6.08
CA ASP A 234 24.97 14.95 -6.61
C ASP A 234 25.69 13.61 -6.41
N GLU A 235 25.47 12.93 -5.28
CA GLU A 235 25.93 11.55 -5.09
C GLU A 235 25.27 10.59 -6.07
N LEU A 236 23.96 10.71 -6.30
CA LEU A 236 23.25 9.89 -7.29
C LEU A 236 23.82 10.12 -8.70
N LYS A 237 24.05 11.38 -9.10
CA LYS A 237 24.67 11.69 -10.40
C LYS A 237 26.07 11.08 -10.52
N ALA A 238 26.87 11.14 -9.46
CA ALA A 238 28.23 10.60 -9.44
C ALA A 238 28.26 9.07 -9.49
N ALA A 239 27.26 8.39 -8.92
CA ALA A 239 27.15 6.94 -8.95
C ALA A 239 26.68 6.41 -10.31
N VAL A 240 26.04 7.23 -11.16
CA VAL A 240 25.58 6.80 -12.48
C VAL A 240 26.78 6.52 -13.40
N ARG A 241 26.80 5.28 -13.93
CA ARG A 241 27.76 4.77 -14.92
C ARG A 241 27.08 4.46 -16.26
N ASP A 242 27.86 4.29 -17.32
CA ASP A 242 27.36 3.93 -18.65
C ASP A 242 26.64 2.57 -18.70
N ASP A 243 26.99 1.64 -17.79
CA ASP A 243 26.38 0.31 -17.65
C ASP A 243 25.22 0.27 -16.64
N THR A 244 24.77 1.43 -16.14
CA THR A 244 23.64 1.54 -15.22
C THR A 244 22.34 1.28 -15.96
N ILE A 245 21.59 0.28 -15.51
CA ILE A 245 20.33 -0.13 -16.16
C ILE A 245 19.09 0.23 -15.35
N LEU A 246 19.21 0.33 -14.03
CA LEU A 246 18.09 0.55 -13.12
C LEU A 246 18.50 1.44 -11.93
N VAL A 247 17.63 2.39 -11.59
CA VAL A 247 17.64 3.11 -10.32
C VAL A 247 16.33 2.77 -9.59
N SER A 248 16.42 2.32 -8.34
CA SER A 248 15.27 2.04 -7.47
C SER A 248 15.34 2.92 -6.23
N VAL A 249 14.40 3.87 -6.11
CA VAL A 249 14.27 4.74 -4.94
C VAL A 249 12.79 4.80 -4.54
N MET A 250 12.47 4.46 -3.30
CA MET A 250 11.12 4.52 -2.77
C MET A 250 10.61 5.97 -2.68
N ALA A 251 9.31 6.15 -2.83
CA ALA A 251 8.68 7.46 -2.75
C ALA A 251 8.73 8.04 -1.34
N VAL A 252 8.09 7.35 -0.40
CA VAL A 252 7.94 7.75 1.00
C VAL A 252 8.50 6.62 1.85
N ASN A 253 9.46 6.92 2.71
CA ASN A 253 10.04 5.92 3.59
C ASN A 253 9.01 5.43 4.62
N ASN A 254 8.97 4.11 4.86
CA ASN A 254 7.99 3.49 5.74
C ASN A 254 8.28 3.63 7.24
N GLU A 255 9.48 4.07 7.63
CA GLU A 255 9.91 4.22 9.02
C GLU A 255 9.95 5.69 9.45
N ILE A 256 10.49 6.57 8.60
CA ILE A 256 10.70 8.01 8.92
C ILE A 256 9.86 8.97 8.08
N GLY A 257 8.95 8.47 7.25
CA GLY A 257 8.00 9.29 6.48
C GLY A 257 8.60 10.19 5.40
N THR A 258 9.93 10.20 5.24
CA THR A 258 10.62 11.11 4.32
C THR A 258 10.22 10.83 2.87
N LEU A 259 9.82 11.89 2.16
CA LEU A 259 9.54 11.90 0.73
C LEU A 259 10.84 12.15 -0.04
N GLN A 260 11.11 11.36 -1.07
CA GLN A 260 12.29 11.50 -1.93
C GLN A 260 12.07 12.49 -3.10
N PRO A 261 13.13 13.09 -3.68
CA PRO A 261 13.02 14.02 -4.82
C PRO A 261 12.71 13.29 -6.15
N LEU A 262 11.52 12.69 -6.27
CA LEU A 262 11.15 11.79 -7.38
C LEU A 262 11.26 12.44 -8.75
N LYS A 263 10.90 13.72 -8.87
CA LYS A 263 10.97 14.47 -10.13
C LYS A 263 12.41 14.57 -10.65
N GLU A 264 13.33 14.97 -9.78
CA GLU A 264 14.74 15.12 -10.12
C GLU A 264 15.39 13.77 -10.46
N ILE A 265 15.07 12.73 -9.69
CA ILE A 265 15.53 11.35 -9.95
C ILE A 265 15.02 10.87 -11.31
N GLY A 266 13.73 11.06 -11.59
CA GLY A 266 13.11 10.66 -12.85
C GLY A 266 13.67 11.40 -14.06
N GLU A 267 13.96 12.69 -13.92
CA GLU A 267 14.62 13.50 -14.96
C GLU A 267 16.03 12.99 -15.28
N LEU A 268 16.83 12.75 -14.24
CA LEU A 268 18.16 12.16 -14.38
C LEU A 268 18.09 10.81 -15.10
N CYS A 269 17.25 9.89 -14.62
CA CYS A 269 17.10 8.55 -15.19
C CYS A 269 16.66 8.62 -16.66
N ARG A 270 15.65 9.46 -16.97
CA ARG A 270 15.16 9.63 -18.34
C ARG A 270 16.23 10.16 -19.27
N SER A 271 17.01 11.17 -18.85
CA SER A 271 18.08 11.77 -19.65
C SER A 271 19.19 10.76 -20.00
N ARG A 272 19.44 9.81 -19.08
CA ARG A 272 20.45 8.74 -19.23
C ARG A 272 19.87 7.42 -19.77
N LYS A 273 18.56 7.35 -20.07
CA LYS A 273 17.84 6.14 -20.50
C LYS A 273 17.94 4.98 -19.49
N ILE A 274 18.08 5.30 -18.21
CA ILE A 274 18.07 4.35 -17.09
C ILE A 274 16.61 4.11 -16.70
N VAL A 275 16.26 2.85 -16.38
CA VAL A 275 14.91 2.53 -15.89
C VAL A 275 14.76 3.10 -14.48
N PHE A 276 13.70 3.86 -14.23
CA PHE A 276 13.39 4.35 -12.88
C PHE A 276 12.25 3.55 -12.23
N HIS A 277 12.58 2.82 -11.16
CA HIS A 277 11.61 2.16 -10.29
C HIS A 277 11.37 2.97 -9.01
N CYS A 278 10.09 3.10 -8.64
CA CYS A 278 9.65 3.78 -7.43
C CYS A 278 8.74 2.87 -6.60
N ASP A 279 9.14 2.53 -5.37
CA ASP A 279 8.22 1.91 -4.41
C ASP A 279 7.30 2.99 -3.80
N ALA A 280 6.04 2.99 -4.21
CA ALA A 280 5.03 3.96 -3.78
C ALA A 280 4.06 3.39 -2.74
N ALA A 281 4.36 2.25 -2.11
CA ALA A 281 3.44 1.62 -1.17
C ALA A 281 2.98 2.54 -0.02
N GLN A 282 3.85 3.43 0.46
CA GLN A 282 3.48 4.39 1.50
C GLN A 282 2.94 5.72 0.96
N MET A 283 3.24 6.07 -0.29
CA MET A 283 2.76 7.33 -0.89
C MET A 283 1.33 7.21 -1.44
N LEU A 284 0.97 6.02 -1.97
CA LEU A 284 -0.30 5.79 -2.66
C LEU A 284 -1.50 6.19 -1.82
N GLY A 285 -2.34 7.07 -2.38
CA GLY A 285 -3.56 7.57 -1.75
C GLY A 285 -3.34 8.59 -0.63
N LYS A 286 -2.10 8.87 -0.23
CA LYS A 286 -1.78 9.77 0.90
C LYS A 286 -1.18 11.10 0.47
N MET A 287 -0.46 11.10 -0.66
CA MET A 287 0.16 12.28 -1.24
C MET A 287 -0.11 12.30 -2.76
N PRO A 288 -0.03 13.48 -3.41
CA PRO A 288 -0.21 13.59 -4.86
C PRO A 288 0.78 12.74 -5.64
N ILE A 289 0.30 11.92 -6.58
CA ILE A 289 1.12 11.05 -7.41
C ILE A 289 0.81 11.26 -8.88
N ASP A 290 1.84 11.54 -9.67
CA ASP A 290 1.77 11.59 -11.13
C ASP A 290 3.00 10.90 -11.73
N VAL A 291 2.78 9.74 -12.35
CA VAL A 291 3.88 8.97 -12.97
C VAL A 291 4.53 9.70 -14.13
N ASP A 292 3.79 10.55 -14.86
CA ASP A 292 4.31 11.32 -15.99
C ASP A 292 5.12 12.51 -15.52
N GLU A 293 4.64 13.25 -14.52
CA GLU A 293 5.38 14.35 -13.90
C GLU A 293 6.71 13.87 -13.32
N PHE A 294 6.69 12.76 -12.59
CA PHE A 294 7.89 12.18 -11.99
C PHE A 294 8.69 11.29 -12.94
N LYS A 295 8.25 11.15 -14.21
CA LYS A 295 8.90 10.33 -15.25
C LYS A 295 9.17 8.87 -14.84
N ILE A 296 8.38 8.33 -13.92
CA ILE A 296 8.54 6.98 -13.34
C ILE A 296 8.32 5.91 -14.42
N ASP A 297 9.19 4.92 -14.51
CA ASP A 297 9.07 3.81 -15.46
C ASP A 297 8.33 2.61 -14.88
N LEU A 298 8.57 2.34 -13.59
CA LEU A 298 7.99 1.24 -12.82
C LEU A 298 7.54 1.78 -11.45
N MET A 299 6.31 1.48 -11.02
CA MET A 299 5.83 1.87 -9.69
C MET A 299 5.16 0.71 -8.96
N SER A 300 5.66 0.38 -7.78
CA SER A 300 5.09 -0.66 -6.92
C SER A 300 4.06 -0.08 -5.95
N MET A 301 2.95 -0.78 -5.80
CA MET A 301 1.79 -0.34 -5.02
C MET A 301 1.22 -1.47 -4.15
N SER A 302 0.66 -1.11 -3.00
CA SER A 302 0.06 -2.05 -2.05
C SER A 302 -1.30 -1.57 -1.55
N SER A 303 -2.28 -2.47 -1.55
CA SER A 303 -3.66 -2.17 -1.19
C SER A 303 -3.86 -1.93 0.31
N HIS A 304 -3.23 -2.75 1.15
CA HIS A 304 -3.41 -2.68 2.62
C HIS A 304 -2.68 -1.53 3.31
N LYS A 305 -2.08 -0.63 2.53
CA LYS A 305 -1.51 0.65 2.98
C LYS A 305 -2.42 1.84 2.63
N VAL A 306 -3.52 1.59 1.93
CA VAL A 306 -4.51 2.59 1.49
C VAL A 306 -5.94 2.09 1.81
N TYR A 307 -6.11 1.47 2.97
CA TYR A 307 -7.41 0.95 3.43
C TYR A 307 -8.06 -0.14 2.57
N GLY A 308 -7.29 -0.78 1.69
CA GLY A 308 -7.73 -1.94 0.92
C GLY A 308 -7.35 -3.30 1.56
N PRO A 309 -7.75 -4.42 0.95
CA PRO A 309 -7.44 -5.75 1.49
C PRO A 309 -5.95 -6.11 1.39
N LYS A 310 -5.48 -6.97 2.30
CA LYS A 310 -4.16 -7.61 2.24
C LYS A 310 -4.12 -8.67 1.14
N GLY A 311 -2.93 -8.99 0.65
CA GLY A 311 -2.72 -10.04 -0.36
C GLY A 311 -2.99 -9.62 -1.80
N ILE A 312 -3.10 -8.31 -2.06
CA ILE A 312 -3.18 -7.73 -3.40
C ILE A 312 -2.34 -6.46 -3.49
N GLY A 313 -1.68 -6.29 -4.62
CA GLY A 313 -0.95 -5.09 -5.01
C GLY A 313 -1.00 -4.90 -6.52
N ALA A 314 -0.27 -3.89 -6.99
CA ALA A 314 -0.14 -3.64 -8.41
C ALA A 314 1.22 -3.05 -8.73
N LEU A 315 1.65 -3.28 -9.97
CA LEU A 315 2.83 -2.73 -10.58
C LEU A 315 2.41 -1.91 -11.81
N TYR A 316 2.71 -0.62 -11.81
CA TYR A 316 2.69 0.17 -13.04
C TYR A 316 3.91 -0.15 -13.89
N VAL A 317 3.70 -0.42 -15.18
CA VAL A 317 4.75 -0.64 -16.18
C VAL A 317 4.52 0.28 -17.37
N ARG A 318 5.37 1.29 -17.50
CA ARG A 318 5.26 2.29 -18.56
C ARG A 318 5.30 1.69 -19.96
N ARG A 319 4.33 2.07 -20.81
CA ARG A 319 4.24 1.63 -22.21
C ARG A 319 4.86 2.59 -23.20
N ARG A 320 4.99 3.88 -22.85
CA ARG A 320 5.63 4.91 -23.70
C ARG A 320 6.45 5.90 -22.84
N PRO A 321 7.78 6.00 -23.05
CA PRO A 321 8.62 5.01 -23.76
C PRO A 321 8.43 3.59 -23.21
N ARG A 322 8.58 2.57 -24.05
CA ARG A 322 8.19 1.20 -23.69
C ARG A 322 9.21 0.57 -22.75
N ILE A 323 8.75 0.21 -21.55
CA ILE A 323 9.48 -0.63 -20.61
C ILE A 323 9.06 -2.09 -20.79
N ARG A 324 10.01 -2.99 -20.56
CA ARG A 324 9.82 -4.45 -20.64
C ARG A 324 10.52 -5.09 -19.45
N LEU A 325 9.94 -6.19 -18.99
CA LEU A 325 10.41 -6.97 -17.85
C LEU A 325 10.42 -8.44 -18.25
N GLU A 326 11.32 -9.21 -17.67
CA GLU A 326 11.25 -10.67 -17.65
C GLU A 326 10.28 -11.10 -16.52
N PRO A 327 9.28 -11.96 -16.78
CA PRO A 327 8.36 -12.42 -15.75
C PRO A 327 9.04 -13.35 -14.75
N ILE A 328 8.67 -13.23 -13.47
CA ILE A 328 9.15 -14.14 -12.41
C ILE A 328 8.32 -15.43 -12.38
N PHE A 329 7.01 -15.33 -12.59
CA PHE A 329 6.09 -16.46 -12.52
C PHE A 329 5.76 -17.02 -13.90
N SER A 330 6.12 -18.28 -14.11
CA SER A 330 5.68 -19.09 -15.25
C SER A 330 4.22 -19.52 -15.07
N GLY A 331 3.49 -19.61 -16.19
CA GLY A 331 2.07 -19.97 -16.24
C GLY A 331 1.42 -19.36 -17.47
N GLY A 332 0.09 -19.52 -17.64
CA GLY A 332 -0.65 -19.26 -18.88
C GLY A 332 -0.67 -17.83 -19.46
N GLY A 333 0.29 -16.97 -19.12
CA GLY A 333 0.51 -15.69 -19.78
C GLY A 333 -0.46 -14.59 -19.36
N GLN A 334 -1.10 -14.72 -18.20
CA GLN A 334 -1.96 -13.69 -17.62
C GLN A 334 -1.18 -12.37 -17.40
N GLU A 335 -1.92 -11.27 -17.23
CA GLU A 335 -1.34 -9.93 -17.07
C GLU A 335 -0.32 -9.59 -18.17
N ARG A 336 -0.68 -9.93 -19.42
CA ARG A 336 0.14 -9.75 -20.64
C ARG A 336 1.49 -10.45 -20.59
N GLY A 337 1.55 -11.61 -19.95
CA GLY A 337 2.76 -12.41 -19.82
C GLY A 337 3.75 -11.89 -18.78
N LEU A 338 3.39 -10.87 -17.98
CA LEU A 338 4.26 -10.35 -16.93
C LEU A 338 4.02 -11.02 -15.57
N ARG A 339 2.79 -11.47 -15.31
CA ARG A 339 2.41 -12.07 -14.03
C ARG A 339 1.33 -13.14 -14.24
N SER A 340 1.78 -14.40 -14.36
CA SER A 340 0.88 -15.54 -14.54
C SER A 340 0.08 -15.87 -13.28
N GLY A 341 -1.07 -16.52 -13.46
CA GLY A 341 -1.92 -16.99 -12.37
C GLY A 341 -3.33 -16.39 -12.39
N THR A 342 -4.26 -17.07 -11.72
CA THR A 342 -5.64 -16.58 -11.57
C THR A 342 -5.65 -15.26 -10.83
N LEU A 343 -6.41 -14.28 -11.34
CA LEU A 343 -6.59 -13.01 -10.64
C LEU A 343 -7.65 -13.20 -9.56
N PRO A 344 -7.35 -12.86 -8.29
CA PRO A 344 -8.35 -12.86 -7.23
C PRO A 344 -9.23 -11.62 -7.39
N HIS A 345 -10.22 -11.68 -8.29
CA HIS A 345 -10.99 -10.51 -8.75
C HIS A 345 -11.66 -9.74 -7.60
N ALA A 346 -12.15 -10.41 -6.56
CA ALA A 346 -12.65 -9.74 -5.36
C ALA A 346 -11.59 -8.85 -4.68
N LEU A 347 -10.33 -9.30 -4.59
CA LEU A 347 -9.25 -8.49 -4.04
C LEU A 347 -8.86 -7.36 -5.00
N CYS A 348 -8.88 -7.60 -6.32
CA CYS A 348 -8.66 -6.55 -7.32
C CYS A 348 -9.71 -5.44 -7.15
N VAL A 349 -10.99 -5.79 -7.05
CA VAL A 349 -12.10 -4.86 -6.79
C VAL A 349 -11.86 -4.07 -5.51
N GLY A 350 -11.49 -4.74 -4.42
CA GLY A 350 -11.19 -4.06 -3.16
C GLY A 350 -10.06 -3.03 -3.29
N PHE A 351 -9.00 -3.36 -4.04
CA PHE A 351 -7.91 -2.42 -4.28
C PHE A 351 -8.34 -1.24 -5.17
N GLY A 352 -9.12 -1.50 -6.23
CA GLY A 352 -9.68 -0.45 -7.07
C GLY A 352 -10.58 0.52 -6.29
N ALA A 353 -11.48 -0.02 -5.47
CA ALA A 353 -12.37 0.76 -4.60
C ALA A 353 -11.58 1.63 -3.61
N ALA A 354 -10.55 1.06 -2.99
CA ALA A 354 -9.66 1.78 -2.08
C ALA A 354 -8.98 2.98 -2.77
N CYS A 355 -8.45 2.77 -3.98
CA CYS A 355 -7.87 3.86 -4.78
C CYS A 355 -8.90 4.92 -5.19
N ALA A 356 -10.13 4.52 -5.53
CA ALA A 356 -11.19 5.44 -5.92
C ALA A 356 -11.69 6.30 -4.74
N ILE A 357 -11.70 5.75 -3.52
CA ILE A 357 -12.01 6.48 -2.29
C ILE A 357 -10.87 7.46 -1.98
N ALA A 358 -9.63 6.96 -1.98
CA ALA A 358 -8.46 7.80 -1.72
C ALA A 358 -8.37 8.98 -2.70
N ALA A 359 -8.70 8.79 -3.98
CA ALA A 359 -8.72 9.88 -4.96
C ALA A 359 -9.70 11.02 -4.60
N LYS A 360 -10.77 10.73 -3.85
CA LYS A 360 -11.77 11.72 -3.44
C LYS A 360 -11.44 12.35 -2.09
N GLU A 361 -10.87 11.58 -1.18
CA GLU A 361 -10.70 11.96 0.23
C GLU A 361 -9.26 12.36 0.58
N GLN A 362 -8.30 12.20 -0.33
CA GLN A 362 -6.88 12.46 -0.09
C GLN A 362 -6.62 13.85 0.51
N GLU A 363 -7.25 14.90 -0.01
CA GLU A 363 -7.03 16.27 0.47
C GLU A 363 -7.51 16.43 1.92
N PHE A 364 -8.75 16.00 2.20
CA PHE A 364 -9.32 16.00 3.54
C PHE A 364 -8.49 15.16 4.53
N ASP A 365 -8.14 13.93 4.15
CA ASP A 365 -7.35 13.02 4.98
C ASP A 365 -5.96 13.61 5.26
N HIS A 366 -5.35 14.31 4.29
CA HIS A 366 -4.06 14.94 4.47
C HIS A 366 -4.12 16.06 5.52
N GLU A 367 -5.09 16.98 5.40
CA GLU A 367 -5.31 18.05 6.38
C GLU A 367 -5.59 17.51 7.78
N TRP A 368 -6.43 16.46 7.87
CA TRP A 368 -6.76 15.83 9.13
C TRP A 368 -5.54 15.18 9.80
N ILE A 369 -4.75 14.43 9.03
CA ILE A 369 -3.57 13.74 9.53
C ILE A 369 -2.47 14.74 9.89
N GLU A 370 -2.30 15.82 9.14
CA GLU A 370 -1.38 16.90 9.48
C GLU A 370 -1.73 17.53 10.83
N TYR A 371 -3.00 17.86 11.06
CA TYR A 371 -3.47 18.36 12.35
C TYR A 371 -3.16 17.39 13.50
N LEU A 372 -3.45 16.11 13.34
CA LEU A 372 -3.20 15.09 14.37
C LEU A 372 -1.70 14.88 14.61
N SER A 373 -0.91 14.88 13.54
CA SER A 373 0.55 14.74 13.59
C SER A 373 1.18 15.90 14.36
N GLU A 374 0.79 17.13 14.03
CA GLU A 374 1.29 18.34 14.69
C GLU A 374 0.88 18.38 16.17
N LYS A 375 -0.34 17.96 16.48
CA LYS A 375 -0.81 17.84 17.86
C LYS A 375 0.00 16.82 18.66
N LEU A 376 0.28 15.64 18.08
CA LEU A 376 1.11 14.62 18.73
C LEU A 376 2.53 15.13 18.95
N ARG A 377 3.12 15.71 17.90
CA ARG A 377 4.49 16.22 17.89
C ARG A 377 4.71 17.30 18.94
N LYS A 378 3.91 18.38 18.91
CA LYS A 378 3.98 19.46 19.93
C LYS A 378 3.70 18.94 21.33
N GLY A 379 2.71 18.06 21.48
CA GLY A 379 2.42 17.44 22.76
C GLY A 379 3.61 16.68 23.37
N ILE A 380 4.47 16.07 22.53
CA ILE A 380 5.69 15.40 22.97
C ILE A 380 6.82 16.42 23.20
N GLU A 381 7.14 17.23 22.21
CA GLU A 381 8.29 18.15 22.23
C GLU A 381 8.17 19.23 23.32
N ASP A 382 6.96 19.74 23.57
CA ASP A 382 6.75 20.77 24.59
C ASP A 382 6.85 20.22 26.03
N ASN A 383 6.73 18.90 26.21
CA ASN A 383 6.64 18.26 27.52
C ASN A 383 7.83 17.32 27.83
N ILE A 384 8.61 16.91 26.84
CA ILE A 384 9.71 15.96 27.00
C ILE A 384 11.00 16.58 26.42
N PRO A 385 12.03 16.82 27.24
CA PRO A 385 13.30 17.35 26.74
C PRO A 385 14.05 16.29 25.93
N GLU A 386 14.98 16.76 25.07
CA GLU A 386 15.88 15.90 24.28
C GLU A 386 15.17 14.95 23.30
N VAL A 387 13.97 15.32 22.84
CA VAL A 387 13.29 14.62 21.74
C VAL A 387 13.87 15.04 20.40
N VAL A 388 14.18 14.06 19.56
CA VAL A 388 14.67 14.26 18.19
C VAL A 388 13.72 13.59 17.22
N ARG A 389 13.27 14.35 16.23
CA ARG A 389 12.52 13.83 15.09
C ARG A 389 13.49 13.21 14.08
N ASN A 390 13.15 12.02 13.58
CA ASN A 390 13.87 11.40 12.48
C ASN A 390 13.16 11.67 11.15
N GLY A 391 13.92 12.06 10.12
CA GLY A 391 13.41 12.36 8.79
C GLY A 391 13.21 13.85 8.51
N ASP A 392 12.95 14.18 7.25
CA ASP A 392 12.84 15.56 6.77
C ASP A 392 11.56 16.26 7.31
N PRO A 393 11.68 17.41 7.99
CA PRO A 393 10.52 18.10 8.55
C PRO A 393 9.62 18.77 7.51
N GLU A 394 10.13 19.08 6.32
CA GLU A 394 9.41 19.77 5.24
C GLU A 394 8.90 18.78 4.19
N HIS A 395 9.71 17.78 3.84
CA HIS A 395 9.40 16.84 2.78
C HIS A 395 9.10 15.45 3.34
N ASN A 396 7.95 15.30 3.97
CA ASN A 396 7.50 14.04 4.57
C ASN A 396 6.00 13.83 4.41
N TYR A 397 5.58 12.60 4.67
CA TYR A 397 4.19 12.29 4.93
C TYR A 397 3.88 12.49 6.43
N PRO A 398 2.95 13.39 6.81
CA PRO A 398 2.71 13.74 8.21
C PRO A 398 2.21 12.57 9.07
N GLY A 399 1.59 11.55 8.47
CA GLY A 399 1.12 10.36 9.20
C GLY A 399 2.22 9.40 9.66
N CYS A 400 3.49 9.73 9.43
CA CYS A 400 4.65 9.01 9.94
C CYS A 400 5.54 9.98 10.73
N LEU A 401 5.44 9.94 12.06
CA LEU A 401 6.16 10.82 12.98
C LEU A 401 7.26 10.08 13.73
#